data_AF-A0A7Z3CF71-F1
#
_entry.id   AF-A0A7Z3CF71-F1
#
_cell.length_a   1.000
_cell.length_b   1.000
_cell.length_c   1.000
_cell.angle_alpha   90.00
_cell.angle_beta   90.00
_cell.angle_gamma   90.00
#
_symmetry.space_group_name_H-M   'P 1'
#
loop_
_entity.id
_entity.type
_entity.pdbx_description
1 polymer ?
#
loop_
_entity_poly.entity_id
_entity_poly.type
_entity_poly.pdbx_seq_one_letter_code
_entity_poly.pdbx_strand_id
1 'polypeptide(L)' 'MKRTLLGMAEAGEPLLKQALEAIRAYNEAIAQGRPEADLERLRVQADHLYQTVIDYQLHKAGALGEPVH' A
#
# COMPACT_ATOMS: atom_id res chain seq x y z
N MET A 1 -11.85 6.93 20.57
CA MET A 1 -11.05 6.73 19.34
C MET A 1 -10.93 8.06 18.61
N LYS A 2 -9.80 8.75 18.76
CA LYS A 2 -9.61 10.12 18.26
C LYS A 2 -9.40 10.09 16.75
N ARG A 3 -10.31 10.71 15.99
CA ARG A 3 -10.19 11.01 14.56
C ARG A 3 -9.16 12.13 14.36
N THR A 4 -7.93 11.91 14.82
CA THR A 4 -6.83 12.88 14.69
C THR A 4 -5.97 12.52 13.50
N LEU A 5 -5.44 13.54 12.82
CA LEU A 5 -4.49 13.43 11.71
C LEU A 5 -3.38 12.38 11.94
N LEU A 6 -2.99 12.19 13.20
CA LEU A 6 -2.08 11.15 13.67
C LEU A 6 -2.62 9.73 13.40
N GLY A 7 -3.86 9.40 13.75
CA GLY A 7 -4.44 8.06 13.50
C GLY A 7 -4.64 7.76 12.01
N MET A 8 -4.76 8.80 11.18
CA MET A 8 -4.76 8.68 9.73
C MET A 8 -3.35 8.50 9.15
N ALA A 9 -2.32 9.15 9.70
CA ALA A 9 -0.91 8.89 9.37
C ALA A 9 -0.51 7.45 9.78
N GLU A 10 -0.88 7.05 10.99
CA GLU A 10 -0.69 5.71 11.55
C GLU A 10 -1.44 4.62 10.79
N ALA A 11 -2.52 4.92 10.05
CA ALA A 11 -3.20 3.97 9.17
C ALA A 11 -2.59 3.91 7.75
N GLY A 12 -1.80 4.91 7.35
CA GLY A 12 -1.01 4.86 6.11
C GLY A 12 0.26 4.02 6.25
N GLU A 13 0.88 4.03 7.43
CA GLU A 13 2.03 3.18 7.76
C GLU A 13 1.80 1.67 7.61
N PRO A 14 0.69 1.05 8.08
CA PRO A 14 0.43 -0.37 7.89
C PRO A 14 0.15 -0.70 6.43
N LEU A 15 -0.57 0.16 5.69
CA LEU A 15 -0.84 -0.06 4.28
C LEU A 15 0.45 0.03 3.44
N LEU A 16 1.32 1.01 3.75
CA LEU A 16 2.64 1.13 3.15
C LEU A 16 3.51 -0.09 3.48
N LYS A 17 3.49 -0.55 4.73
CA LYS A 17 4.20 -1.75 5.17
C LYS A 17 3.74 -2.99 4.39
N GLN A 18 2.42 -3.18 4.24
CA GLN A 18 1.87 -4.30 3.46
C GLN A 18 2.31 -4.26 2.00
N ALA A 19 2.30 -3.08 1.36
CA ALA A 19 2.80 -2.93 -0.01
C ALA A 19 4.30 -3.27 -0.11
N LEU A 20 5.12 -2.79 0.84
CA LEU A 20 6.55 -3.11 0.87
C LEU A 20 6.82 -4.60 1.11
N GLU A 21 6.05 -5.26 1.97
CA GLU A 21 6.15 -6.71 2.19
C GLU A 21 5.78 -7.51 0.93
N ALA A 22 4.73 -7.11 0.21
CA ALA A 22 4.35 -7.76 -1.05
C ALA A 22 5.42 -7.59 -2.15
N ILE A 23 6.02 -6.40 -2.26
CA ILE A 23 7.13 -6.15 -3.19
C ILE A 23 8.35 -6.99 -2.83
N ARG A 24 8.68 -7.12 -1.53
CA ARG A 24 9.78 -7.99 -1.07
C ARG A 24 9.50 -9.45 -1.42
N ALA A 25 8.30 -9.96 -1.14
CA ALA A 25 7.92 -11.33 -1.45
C ALA A 25 8.03 -11.64 -2.96
N TYR A 26 7.64 -10.70 -3.82
CA TYR A 26 7.84 -10.80 -5.27
C TYR A 26 9.33 -10.87 -5.64
N ASN A 27 10.16 -9.99 -5.10
CA ASN A 27 11.61 -9.98 -5.37
C ASN A 27 12.30 -11.24 -4.88
N GLU A 28 11.92 -11.76 -3.70
CA GLU A 28 12.42 -13.03 -3.18
C GLU A 28 12.00 -14.21 -4.08
N ALA A 29 10.77 -14.19 -4.60
CA ALA A 29 10.31 -15.22 -5.52
C ALA A 29 11.09 -15.20 -6.85
N ILE A 30 11.47 -14.01 -7.36
CA ILE A 30 12.38 -13.89 -8.52
C ILE A 30 13.74 -14.49 -8.18
N ALA A 31 14.31 -14.11 -7.04
CA ALA A 31 15.63 -14.58 -6.61
C ALA A 31 15.66 -16.11 -6.42
N GLN A 32 14.54 -16.70 -6.01
CA GLN A 32 14.35 -18.14 -5.87
C GLN A 32 14.06 -18.86 -7.20
N GLY A 33 13.88 -18.13 -8.30
CA GLY A 33 13.52 -18.71 -9.60
C GLY A 33 12.16 -19.40 -9.58
N ARG A 34 11.19 -18.86 -8.84
CA ARG A 34 9.84 -19.44 -8.76
C ARG A 34 9.15 -19.45 -10.13
N PRO A 35 8.16 -20.34 -10.34
CA PRO A 35 7.39 -20.41 -11.57
C PRO A 35 6.74 -19.07 -11.91
N GLU A 36 6.63 -18.77 -13.21
CA GLU A 36 6.06 -17.51 -13.71
C GLU A 36 4.64 -17.25 -13.17
N ALA A 37 3.82 -18.30 -13.02
CA ALA A 37 2.50 -18.18 -12.43
C ALA A 37 2.51 -17.67 -10.97
N ASP A 38 3.50 -18.07 -10.17
CA ASP A 38 3.65 -17.56 -8.79
C ASP A 38 4.17 -16.12 -8.78
N LEU A 39 5.08 -15.79 -9.70
CA LEU A 39 5.60 -14.43 -9.87
C LEU A 39 4.49 -13.47 -10.29
N GLU A 40 3.64 -13.86 -11.24
CA GLU A 40 2.53 -13.03 -11.71
C GLU A 40 1.52 -12.74 -10.59
N ARG A 41 1.18 -13.75 -9.79
CA ARG A 41 0.27 -13.58 -8.64
C ARG A 41 0.85 -12.61 -7.61
N LEU A 42 2.14 -12.74 -7.29
CA LEU A 42 2.82 -11.84 -6.36
C LEU A 42 2.93 -10.41 -6.92
N ARG A 43 3.19 -10.28 -8.22
CA ARG A 43 3.24 -9.00 -8.92
C ARG A 43 1.89 -8.27 -8.87
N VAL A 44 0.81 -8.96 -9.22
CA VAL A 44 -0.55 -8.37 -9.18
C VAL A 44 -0.91 -7.95 -7.76
N GLN A 45 -0.56 -8.74 -6.75
CA GLN A 45 -0.79 -8.39 -5.35
C GLN A 45 0.01 -7.15 -4.92
N ALA A 46 1.30 -7.08 -5.27
CA ALA A 46 2.14 -5.94 -4.96
C ALA A 46 1.65 -4.65 -5.64
N ASP A 47 1.26 -4.74 -6.92
CA ASP A 47 0.73 -3.63 -7.71
C ASP A 47 -0.59 -3.08 -7.11
N HIS A 48 -1.52 -3.98 -6.79
CA HIS A 48 -2.78 -3.61 -6.15
C HIS A 48 -2.57 -2.91 -4.80
N LEU A 49 -1.68 -3.45 -3.95
CA LEU A 49 -1.38 -2.86 -2.64
C LEU A 49 -0.72 -1.49 -2.79
N TYR A 50 0.20 -1.35 -3.73
CA TYR A 50 0.83 -0.06 -4.02
C TYR A 50 -0.19 0.97 -4.50
N GLN A 51 -1.09 0.60 -5.41
CA GLN A 51 -2.17 1.47 -5.87
C GLN A 51 -3.12 1.86 -4.73
N THR A 52 -3.39 0.96 -3.80
CA THR A 52 -4.21 1.24 -2.60
C THR A 52 -3.53 2.26 -1.68
N VAL A 53 -2.19 2.20 -1.52
CA VAL A 53 -1.43 3.23 -0.78
C VAL A 53 -1.58 4.59 -1.43
N ILE A 54 -1.44 4.68 -2.75
CA ILE A 54 -1.57 5.94 -3.50
C ILE A 54 -2.97 6.51 -3.35
N ASP A 55 -4.02 5.68 -3.54
CA ASP A 55 -5.41 6.10 -3.38
C ASP A 55 -5.68 6.64 -1.97
N TYR A 56 -5.20 5.93 -0.95
CA TYR A 56 -5.33 6.37 0.44
C TYR A 56 -4.61 7.70 0.71
N GLN A 57 -3.41 7.88 0.18
CA GLN A 57 -2.65 9.12 0.33
C GLN A 57 -3.34 10.29 -0.38
N LEU A 58 -3.87 10.07 -1.60
CA LEU A 58 -4.62 11.06 -2.36
C LEU A 58 -5.93 11.42 -1.66
N HIS A 59 -6.69 10.44 -1.18
CA HIS A 59 -7.92 10.68 -0.42
C HIS A 59 -7.64 11.50 0.83
N LYS A 60 -6.59 11.15 1.60
CA LYS A 60 -6.18 11.95 2.75
C LYS A 60 -5.74 13.36 2.36
N ALA A 61 -4.94 13.52 1.31
CA ALA A 61 -4.47 14.83 0.87
C ALA A 61 -5.63 15.72 0.39
N GLY A 62 -6.61 15.14 -0.30
CA GLY A 62 -7.85 15.81 -0.72
C GLY A 62 -8.77 16.16 0.44
N ALA A 63 -8.92 15.26 1.43
CA ALA A 63 -9.70 15.52 2.65
C ALA A 63 -9.08 16.59 3.56
N LEU A 64 -7.77 16.88 3.43
CA LEU A 64 -7.12 18.02 4.08
C LEU A 64 -7.34 19.35 3.34
N GLY A 65 -7.87 19.29 2.11
CA GLY A 65 -8.12 20.43 1.24
C GLY A 65 -9.58 20.91 1.20
N GLU A 66 -10.53 20.19 1.83
CA GLU A 66 -11.89 20.69 1.99
C GLU A 66 -11.92 21.75 3.10
N PRO A 67 -12.25 23.04 2.81
CA PRO A 67 -12.57 23.97 3.86
C PRO A 67 -13.83 23.46 4.56
N VAL A 68 -13.72 23.19 5.86
CA VAL A 68 -14.90 23.01 6.69
C VAL A 68 -15.69 24.33 6.61
N HIS A 69 -16.81 24.30 5.88
CA HIS A 69 -17.78 25.39 5.81
C HIS A 69 -18.86 25.15 6.85
#